data_AF-M3BCD3-F1
#
_entry.id   AF-M3BCD3-F1
#
_cell.length_a   1.000
_cell.length_b   1.000
_cell.length_c   1.000
_cell.angle_alpha   90.00
_cell.angle_beta   90.00
_cell.angle_gamma   90.00
#
_symmetry.space_group_name_H-M   'P 1'
#
loop_
_entity.id
_entity.type
_entity.pdbx_description
1 polymer ?
#
loop_
_entity_poly.entity_id
_entity_poly.type
_entity_poly.pdbx_seq_one_letter_code
_entity_poly.pdbx_strand_id
1 'polypeptide(L)'
;SLPVPPHLRKRAIKPDTETSPTVAQTTPGAPSPEKTTTERAITMGDHFLSNPNNNSAGSTSATPASSFTTYNQDFLKQVGVKCANKLPPASAIQAMFLYEMQRQTEAEKLFHAQMFELAKAEDHTHAQDRRIAELETRMAQLERRMAARDVDERIATSNVRLNAHQEKLNACSGRLGWAEQKLATVDQLLADLKKSQEDAAAAAVAAASTPAITVSNTYNEDVATMKEEVNILFDDRDGIISMIKEVKENVARLDSNIKQLTIQRSSTNSSPASTHRIPIKNQNGELIELSVPKGSSFGIKENRGPVQSFQPGKPWGV
;
A
#
# COMPACT_ATOMS: atom_id res chain seq x y z
N SER A 1 -1.04 7.68 -38.92
CA SER A 1 0.05 8.44 -38.28
C SER A 1 -0.51 9.14 -37.05
N LEU A 2 -0.20 8.63 -35.85
CA LEU A 2 -0.62 9.22 -34.58
C LEU A 2 0.62 9.44 -33.71
N PRO A 3 0.78 10.61 -33.05
CA PRO A 3 2.00 10.96 -32.34
C PRO A 3 2.00 10.40 -30.91
N VAL A 4 3.14 9.85 -30.50
CA VAL A 4 3.37 9.29 -29.15
C VAL A 4 3.84 10.40 -28.18
N PRO A 5 3.40 10.43 -26.91
CA PRO A 5 3.74 11.48 -25.94
C PRO A 5 5.19 11.43 -25.40
N PRO A 6 5.72 12.53 -24.83
CA PRO A 6 7.15 12.78 -24.69
C PRO A 6 7.86 12.10 -23.50
N HIS A 7 7.20 11.23 -22.75
CA HIS A 7 7.75 10.64 -21.52
C HIS A 7 8.46 9.29 -21.70
N LEU A 8 8.66 8.84 -22.95
CA LEU A 8 9.32 7.56 -23.27
C LEU A 8 10.70 7.70 -23.93
N ARG A 9 11.44 8.79 -23.68
CA ARG A 9 12.86 8.86 -24.06
C ARG A 9 13.75 8.22 -22.99
N LYS A 10 13.93 6.91 -23.11
CA LYS A 10 15.02 6.16 -22.45
C LYS A 10 16.37 6.78 -22.87
N ARG A 11 17.20 7.19 -21.89
CA ARG A 11 18.63 7.43 -22.14
C ARG A 11 19.42 6.20 -21.68
N ALA A 12 20.25 5.75 -22.61
CA ALA A 12 21.15 4.62 -22.52
C ALA A 12 22.26 4.85 -21.50
N ILE A 13 22.55 3.78 -20.76
CA ILE A 13 23.76 3.61 -19.96
C ILE A 13 24.79 2.98 -20.90
N LYS A 14 26.00 3.56 -20.98
CA LYS A 14 27.21 2.86 -21.44
C LYS A 14 28.17 2.76 -20.25
N PRO A 15 28.77 1.58 -19.99
CA PRO A 15 29.87 1.41 -19.06
C PRO A 15 31.21 1.61 -19.79
N ASP A 16 32.25 2.03 -19.08
CA ASP A 16 33.66 1.75 -19.38
C ASP A 16 34.51 2.32 -18.23
N THR A 17 34.98 1.44 -17.33
CA THR A 17 36.31 0.78 -17.28
C THR A 17 37.36 1.56 -16.46
N GLU A 18 37.65 0.98 -15.29
CA GLU A 18 38.90 0.88 -14.55
C GLU A 18 40.09 1.78 -14.94
N THR A 19 40.66 2.49 -13.95
CA THR A 19 42.06 2.29 -13.55
C THR A 19 42.35 2.97 -12.20
N SER A 20 42.69 2.17 -11.19
CA SER A 20 43.43 2.62 -10.00
C SER A 20 44.88 2.95 -10.41
N PRO A 21 45.60 3.75 -9.60
CA PRO A 21 46.67 3.10 -8.86
C PRO A 21 46.81 3.55 -7.41
N THR A 22 47.08 2.52 -6.59
CA THR A 22 47.77 2.50 -5.31
C THR A 22 49.05 3.34 -5.30
N VAL A 23 49.20 4.25 -4.35
CA VAL A 23 50.51 4.60 -3.76
C VAL A 23 50.33 4.86 -2.26
N ALA A 24 51.04 4.07 -1.46
CA ALA A 24 51.22 4.23 -0.03
C ALA A 24 52.23 5.36 0.27
N GLN A 25 52.00 6.12 1.33
CA GLN A 25 53.07 6.87 2.00
C GLN A 25 52.68 7.16 3.47
N THR A 26 53.06 6.29 4.40
CA THR A 26 54.14 6.50 5.38
C THR A 26 54.20 7.89 6.01
N THR A 27 53.68 7.97 7.24
CA THR A 27 54.03 8.96 8.26
C THR A 27 55.44 8.72 8.81
N PRO A 28 56.26 9.76 8.94
CA PRO A 28 57.13 9.94 10.09
C PRO A 28 56.71 11.24 10.80
N GLY A 29 56.53 11.27 12.12
CA GLY A 29 57.58 11.00 13.09
C GLY A 29 58.04 12.36 13.63
N ALA A 30 57.45 12.78 14.75
CA ALA A 30 57.94 13.91 15.52
C ALA A 30 59.37 13.65 16.01
N PRO A 31 60.16 14.71 16.19
CA PRO A 31 60.82 14.85 17.48
C PRO A 31 60.64 16.24 18.11
N SER A 32 60.70 16.18 19.43
CA SER A 32 60.56 17.24 20.43
C SER A 32 61.84 18.11 20.55
N PRO A 33 61.87 19.13 21.44
CA PRO A 33 62.59 20.39 21.30
C PRO A 33 63.99 20.36 21.94
N GLU A 34 64.81 21.40 21.70
CA GLU A 34 65.64 22.05 22.72
C GLU A 34 66.40 23.29 22.17
N LYS A 35 66.36 24.38 22.96
CA LYS A 35 67.49 25.30 23.33
C LYS A 35 68.14 26.17 22.24
N THR A 36 68.59 27.41 22.43
CA THR A 36 68.49 28.50 23.42
C THR A 36 69.23 29.69 22.75
N THR A 37 68.93 30.91 23.17
CA THR A 37 69.86 32.06 23.35
C THR A 37 70.11 33.11 22.24
N THR A 38 69.83 34.34 22.68
CA THR A 38 70.55 35.61 22.47
C THR A 38 70.19 36.47 21.26
N GLU A 39 69.15 37.25 21.47
CA GLU A 39 68.87 38.53 20.83
C GLU A 39 69.92 39.57 21.28
N ARG A 40 70.62 40.18 20.31
CA ARG A 40 71.43 41.38 20.53
C ARG A 40 71.06 42.41 19.46
N ALA A 41 70.27 43.39 19.87
CA ALA A 41 69.98 44.58 19.09
C ALA A 41 71.24 45.45 18.95
N ILE A 42 71.60 45.80 17.72
CA ILE A 42 72.50 46.91 17.41
C ILE A 42 71.77 47.75 16.37
N THR A 43 71.17 48.84 16.84
CA THR A 43 70.61 49.90 16.01
C THR A 43 71.72 50.89 15.68
N MET A 44 72.02 51.03 14.39
CA MET A 44 72.83 52.12 13.85
C MET A 44 72.05 53.44 13.88
N GLY A 45 72.78 54.54 14.05
CA GLY A 45 72.25 55.89 13.91
C GLY A 45 73.40 56.91 13.85
N ASP A 46 73.91 57.09 12.63
CA ASP A 46 74.85 58.13 12.22
C ASP A 46 74.43 59.54 12.65
N HIS A 47 75.39 60.43 12.88
CA HIS A 47 75.37 61.78 12.32
C HIS A 47 76.78 62.40 12.31
N PHE A 48 77.34 62.49 11.10
CA PHE A 48 78.48 63.33 10.70
C PHE A 48 77.99 64.76 10.41
N LEU A 49 78.95 65.70 10.26
CA LEU A 49 78.90 67.15 9.92
C LEU A 49 79.17 68.04 11.16
N SER A 50 80.13 68.97 11.24
CA SER A 50 81.05 69.61 10.29
C SER A 50 82.16 70.35 11.07
N ASN A 51 83.34 70.51 10.46
CA ASN A 51 84.36 71.54 10.78
C ASN A 51 84.06 72.82 9.92
N PRO A 52 84.70 74.01 10.01
CA PRO A 52 85.76 74.52 10.90
C PRO A 52 85.59 76.01 11.37
N ASN A 53 86.66 76.53 12.00
CA ASN A 53 87.06 77.96 12.17
C ASN A 53 86.40 78.81 13.26
N ASN A 54 87.19 79.17 14.28
CA ASN A 54 87.52 80.60 14.47
C ASN A 54 88.84 80.80 15.24
N ASN A 55 89.67 81.68 14.68
CA ASN A 55 90.91 82.20 15.26
C ASN A 55 90.61 83.41 16.15
N SER A 56 91.32 83.56 17.27
CA SER A 56 91.85 84.85 17.77
C SER A 56 92.84 84.57 18.90
N ALA A 57 94.12 84.81 18.70
CA ALA A 57 94.81 86.08 18.93
C ALA A 57 95.53 86.07 20.30
N GLY A 58 96.83 85.83 20.24
CA GLY A 58 97.77 85.93 21.35
C GLY A 58 99.13 86.26 20.79
N SER A 59 99.28 87.52 20.34
CA SER A 59 100.51 88.09 19.83
C SER A 59 101.52 88.30 20.95
N THR A 60 102.65 87.60 20.88
CA THR A 60 103.92 88.12 21.39
C THR A 60 104.94 88.10 20.26
N SER A 61 105.19 89.31 19.78
CA SER A 61 106.27 89.65 18.87
C SER A 61 107.61 89.31 19.49
N ALA A 62 108.26 88.28 18.96
CA ALA A 62 109.70 88.16 19.01
C ALA A 62 110.17 87.92 17.58
N THR A 63 110.53 89.02 16.92
CA THR A 63 111.27 89.03 15.66
C THR A 63 112.52 88.18 15.84
N PRO A 64 112.67 86.99 15.22
CA PRO A 64 113.98 86.39 15.11
C PRO A 64 114.65 87.16 13.97
N ALA A 65 115.67 87.94 14.34
CA ALA A 65 116.62 88.48 13.38
C ALA A 65 117.00 87.36 12.40
N SER A 66 116.82 87.60 11.11
CA SER A 66 117.31 86.74 10.04
C SER A 66 118.84 86.78 10.11
N SER A 67 119.43 85.96 10.98
CA SER A 67 120.79 85.50 10.79
C SER A 67 120.69 84.40 9.74
N PHE A 68 121.15 84.71 8.53
CA PHE A 68 121.38 83.72 7.50
C PHE A 68 122.46 82.76 8.04
N THR A 69 122.03 81.76 8.79
CA THR A 69 122.90 80.70 9.26
C THR A 69 123.18 79.86 8.02
N THR A 70 124.31 80.12 7.38
CA THR A 70 124.83 79.26 6.32
C THR A 70 124.93 77.86 6.91
N TYR A 71 123.97 77.00 6.61
CA TYR A 71 123.97 75.66 7.13
C TYR A 71 125.21 74.95 6.62
N ASN A 72 126.09 74.55 7.54
CA ASN A 72 127.28 73.78 7.20
C ASN A 72 126.84 72.43 6.59
N GLN A 73 127.53 72.00 5.53
CA GLN A 73 127.19 70.80 4.74
C GLN A 73 127.01 69.56 5.62
N ASP A 74 127.76 69.46 6.71
CA ASP A 74 127.68 68.33 7.64
C ASP A 74 126.40 68.34 8.49
N PHE A 75 125.86 69.52 8.81
CA PHE A 75 124.56 69.64 9.47
C PHE A 75 123.43 69.21 8.53
N LEU A 76 123.47 69.58 7.25
CA LEU A 76 122.52 69.11 6.25
C LEU A 76 122.55 67.59 6.07
N LYS A 77 123.75 66.98 6.04
CA LYS A 77 123.90 65.52 5.98
C LYS A 77 123.30 64.84 7.21
N GLN A 78 123.53 65.40 8.40
CA GLN A 78 123.02 64.86 9.65
C GLN A 78 121.48 64.97 9.75
N VAL A 79 120.90 66.07 9.25
CA VAL A 79 119.45 66.21 9.07
C VAL A 79 118.94 65.20 8.03
N GLY A 80 119.64 65.02 6.91
CA GLY A 80 119.30 64.03 5.88
C GLY A 80 119.24 62.60 6.42
N VAL A 81 120.21 62.17 7.22
CA VAL A 81 120.19 60.84 7.88
C VAL A 81 119.06 60.73 8.91
N LYS A 82 118.81 61.79 9.69
CA LYS A 82 117.67 61.84 10.64
C LYS A 82 116.31 61.81 9.92
N CYS A 83 116.22 62.36 8.71
CA CYS A 83 115.01 62.32 7.87
C CYS A 83 114.85 60.98 7.15
N ALA A 84 115.94 60.35 6.72
CA ALA A 84 115.92 59.04 6.04
C ALA A 84 115.31 57.94 6.92
N ASN A 85 115.55 57.99 8.23
CA ASN A 85 115.00 57.03 9.20
C ASN A 85 113.59 57.39 9.72
N LYS A 86 113.03 58.54 9.32
CA LYS A 86 111.68 58.97 9.71
C LYS A 86 110.61 58.52 8.72
N LEU A 87 110.99 58.19 7.49
CA LEU A 87 110.09 57.63 6.50
C LEU A 87 110.08 56.10 6.67
N PRO A 88 108.90 55.47 6.62
CA PRO A 88 108.85 54.02 6.56
C PRO A 88 109.66 53.54 5.34
N PRO A 89 110.37 52.40 5.44
CA PRO A 89 111.15 51.88 4.32
C PRO A 89 110.24 51.74 3.10
N ALA A 90 110.77 51.96 1.90
CA ALA A 90 110.00 51.91 0.66
C ALA A 90 109.20 50.58 0.50
N SER A 91 109.69 49.48 1.07
CA SER A 91 109.01 48.19 1.14
C SER A 91 107.69 48.22 1.93
N ALA A 92 107.61 49.00 3.01
CA ALA A 92 106.39 49.15 3.80
C ALA A 92 105.32 49.95 3.02
N ILE A 93 105.73 50.98 2.27
CA ILE A 93 104.81 51.76 1.41
C ILE A 93 104.28 50.88 0.27
N GLN A 94 105.14 50.08 -0.36
CA GLN A 94 104.73 49.13 -1.40
C GLN A 94 103.77 48.06 -0.85
N ALA A 95 104.05 47.52 0.34
CA ALA A 95 103.16 46.55 1.00
C ALA A 95 101.80 47.16 1.34
N MET A 96 101.77 48.41 1.82
CA MET A 96 100.52 49.12 2.08
C MET A 96 99.72 49.38 0.79
N PHE A 97 100.37 49.75 -0.31
CA PHE A 97 99.70 49.93 -1.59
C PHE A 97 99.09 48.61 -2.10
N LEU A 98 99.85 47.51 -2.03
CA LEU A 98 99.34 46.18 -2.40
C LEU A 98 98.19 45.73 -1.50
N TYR A 99 98.29 45.97 -0.19
CA TYR A 99 97.20 45.70 0.76
C TYR A 99 95.95 46.50 0.41
N GLU A 100 96.07 47.79 0.10
CA GLU A 100 94.90 48.62 -0.24
C GLU A 100 94.26 48.17 -1.55
N MET A 101 95.05 47.78 -2.56
CA MET A 101 94.55 47.19 -3.79
C MET A 101 93.81 45.86 -3.52
N GLN A 102 94.40 44.97 -2.73
CA GLN A 102 93.77 43.70 -2.36
C GLN A 102 92.48 43.96 -1.57
N ARG A 103 92.52 44.84 -0.57
CA ARG A 103 91.38 45.23 0.25
C ARG A 103 90.24 45.78 -0.59
N GLN A 104 90.51 46.59 -1.61
CA GLN A 104 89.49 47.07 -2.55
C GLN A 104 88.85 45.92 -3.32
N THR A 105 89.66 45.01 -3.88
CA THR A 105 89.10 43.85 -4.61
C THR A 105 88.30 42.91 -3.72
N GLU A 106 88.68 42.74 -2.45
CA GLU A 106 87.93 41.94 -1.49
C GLU A 106 86.61 42.62 -1.08
N ALA A 107 86.63 43.95 -0.88
CA ALA A 107 85.42 44.72 -0.61
C ALA A 107 84.42 44.65 -1.78
N GLU A 108 84.88 44.76 -3.02
CA GLU A 108 84.04 44.58 -4.21
C GLU A 108 83.44 43.18 -4.30
N LYS A 109 84.23 42.13 -4.03
CA LYS A 109 83.74 40.74 -3.99
C LYS A 109 82.65 40.55 -2.95
N LEU A 110 82.83 41.08 -1.74
CA LEU A 110 81.82 41.02 -0.69
C LEU A 110 80.56 41.78 -1.08
N PHE A 111 80.71 42.96 -1.68
CA PHE A 111 79.58 43.75 -2.17
C PHE A 111 78.78 42.98 -3.24
N HIS A 112 79.45 42.39 -4.23
CA HIS A 112 78.78 41.60 -5.26
C HIS A 112 78.12 40.34 -4.71
N ALA A 113 78.77 39.65 -3.76
CA ALA A 113 78.18 38.50 -3.09
C ALA A 113 76.89 38.90 -2.36
N GLN A 114 76.90 40.00 -1.61
CA GLN A 114 75.73 40.50 -0.88
C GLN A 114 74.62 40.96 -1.83
N MET A 115 74.97 41.67 -2.92
CA MET A 115 74.01 42.07 -3.94
C MET A 115 73.35 40.86 -4.61
N PHE A 116 74.11 39.80 -4.88
CA PHE A 116 73.56 38.57 -5.47
C PHE A 116 72.66 37.81 -4.49
N GLU A 117 73.05 37.71 -3.21
CA GLU A 117 72.20 37.11 -2.18
C GLU A 117 70.90 37.88 -1.98
N LEU A 118 70.96 39.22 -1.98
CA LEU A 118 69.77 40.07 -1.88
C LEU A 118 68.83 39.86 -3.08
N ALA A 119 69.36 39.84 -4.29
CA ALA A 119 68.57 39.56 -5.50
C ALA A 119 67.90 38.18 -5.44
N LYS A 120 68.63 37.16 -4.98
CA LYS A 120 68.08 35.80 -4.80
C LYS A 120 66.99 35.76 -3.72
N ALA A 121 67.15 36.51 -2.64
CA ALA A 121 66.15 36.62 -1.58
C ALA A 121 64.88 37.34 -2.09
N GLU A 122 65.04 38.41 -2.87
CA GLU A 122 63.94 39.14 -3.51
C GLU A 122 63.15 38.25 -4.48
N ASP A 123 63.84 37.48 -5.32
CA ASP A 123 63.22 36.49 -6.21
C ASP A 123 62.41 35.45 -5.43
N HIS A 124 62.92 34.99 -4.28
CA HIS A 124 62.21 34.05 -3.42
C HIS A 124 60.95 34.67 -2.81
N THR A 125 61.03 35.90 -2.31
CA THR A 125 59.88 36.65 -1.81
C THR A 125 58.82 36.82 -2.89
N HIS A 126 59.19 37.23 -4.10
CA HIS A 126 58.25 37.35 -5.21
C HIS A 126 57.60 36.03 -5.60
N ALA A 127 58.32 34.91 -5.53
CA ALA A 127 57.75 33.59 -5.77
C ALA A 127 56.73 33.21 -4.67
N GLN A 128 57.00 33.55 -3.41
CA GLN A 128 56.07 33.35 -2.31
C GLN A 128 54.81 34.22 -2.45
N ASP A 129 54.97 35.51 -2.78
CA ASP A 129 53.84 36.43 -2.99
C ASP A 129 52.90 35.95 -4.08
N ARG A 130 53.45 35.46 -5.21
CA ARG A 130 52.65 34.86 -6.29
C ARG A 130 51.87 33.65 -5.80
N ARG A 131 52.50 32.77 -5.02
CA ARG A 131 51.86 31.58 -4.45
C ARG A 131 50.76 31.95 -3.46
N ILE A 132 50.98 32.98 -2.64
CA ILE A 132 49.98 33.49 -1.69
C ILE A 132 48.78 34.04 -2.47
N ALA A 133 49.00 34.89 -3.47
CA ALA A 133 47.92 35.41 -4.31
C ALA A 133 47.12 34.30 -5.02
N GLU A 134 47.78 33.24 -5.50
CA GLU A 134 47.09 32.08 -6.07
C GLU A 134 46.24 31.33 -5.03
N LEU A 135 46.76 31.14 -3.81
CA LEU A 135 46.01 30.52 -2.72
C LEU A 135 44.80 31.38 -2.30
N GLU A 136 44.97 32.69 -2.19
CA GLU A 136 43.88 33.63 -1.88
C GLU A 136 42.78 33.60 -2.93
N THR A 137 43.13 33.62 -4.21
CA THR A 137 42.14 33.51 -5.30
C THR A 137 41.41 32.17 -5.28
N ARG A 138 42.12 31.07 -4.97
CA ARG A 138 41.52 29.74 -4.82
C ARG A 138 40.59 29.66 -3.60
N MET A 139 40.96 30.26 -2.48
CA MET A 139 40.10 30.36 -1.29
C MET A 139 38.84 31.15 -1.61
N ALA A 140 38.96 32.33 -2.22
CA ALA A 140 37.81 33.14 -2.65
C ALA A 140 36.91 32.37 -3.64
N GLN A 141 37.48 31.56 -4.53
CA GLN A 141 36.70 30.70 -5.43
C GLN A 141 35.97 29.58 -4.68
N LEU A 142 36.61 28.95 -3.70
CA LEU A 142 35.98 27.93 -2.85
C LEU A 142 34.84 28.53 -2.02
N GLU A 143 35.04 29.70 -1.42
CA GLU A 143 33.99 30.43 -0.70
C GLU A 143 32.80 30.76 -1.60
N ARG A 144 33.04 31.29 -2.81
CA ARG A 144 31.96 31.50 -3.77
C ARG A 144 31.27 30.19 -4.17
N ARG A 145 32.00 29.09 -4.34
CA ARG A 145 31.41 27.78 -4.65
C ARG A 145 30.63 27.19 -3.47
N MET A 146 31.01 27.50 -2.23
CA MET A 146 30.24 27.12 -1.05
C MET A 146 28.99 27.98 -0.90
N ALA A 147 29.08 29.29 -1.12
CA ALA A 147 27.94 30.19 -1.10
C ALA A 147 26.97 29.94 -2.26
N ALA A 148 27.48 29.65 -3.47
CA ALA A 148 26.69 29.27 -4.64
C ALA A 148 26.26 27.80 -4.62
N ARG A 149 26.78 27.00 -3.68
CA ARG A 149 26.15 25.71 -3.40
C ARG A 149 24.86 26.06 -2.67
N ASP A 150 23.79 26.14 -3.45
CA ASP A 150 22.37 26.18 -3.05
C ASP A 150 21.95 24.93 -2.26
N VAL A 151 22.86 24.34 -1.49
CA VAL A 151 22.62 23.18 -0.64
C VAL A 151 21.59 23.57 0.41
N ASP A 152 21.66 24.77 0.97
CA ASP A 152 20.66 25.25 1.92
C ASP A 152 19.29 25.46 1.28
N GLU A 153 19.22 26.05 0.08
CA GLU A 153 17.95 26.20 -0.65
C GLU A 153 17.39 24.84 -1.10
N ARG A 154 18.25 23.91 -1.54
CA ARG A 154 17.87 22.53 -1.86
C ARG A 154 17.40 21.77 -0.64
N ILE A 155 18.06 21.95 0.51
CA ILE A 155 17.64 21.37 1.80
C ILE A 155 16.30 21.96 2.22
N ALA A 156 16.12 23.28 2.14
CA ALA A 156 14.87 23.96 2.45
C ALA A 156 13.73 23.45 1.56
N THR A 157 13.94 23.40 0.25
CA THR A 157 12.97 22.87 -0.72
C THR A 157 12.69 21.38 -0.49
N SER A 158 13.71 20.60 -0.13
CA SER A 158 13.54 19.19 0.23
C SER A 158 12.69 19.03 1.49
N ASN A 159 12.95 19.82 2.54
CA ASN A 159 12.20 19.80 3.79
C ASN A 159 10.74 20.19 3.59
N VAL A 160 10.46 21.22 2.79
CA VAL A 160 9.08 21.60 2.43
C VAL A 160 8.35 20.44 1.76
N ARG A 161 9.00 19.75 0.80
CA ARG A 161 8.40 18.59 0.14
C ARG A 161 8.18 17.42 1.11
N LEU A 162 9.13 17.13 1.99
CA LEU A 162 8.99 16.09 3.00
C LEU A 162 7.84 16.38 3.96
N ASN A 163 7.71 17.62 4.43
CA ASN A 163 6.59 18.03 5.28
C ASN A 163 5.24 17.88 4.55
N ALA A 164 5.16 18.31 3.28
CA ALA A 164 3.95 18.11 2.48
C ALA A 164 3.61 16.62 2.27
N HIS A 165 4.61 15.74 2.14
CA HIS A 165 4.40 14.30 2.09
C HIS A 165 3.97 13.72 3.45
N GLN A 166 4.52 14.22 4.56
CA GLN A 166 4.14 13.82 5.90
C GLN A 166 2.69 14.21 6.21
N GLU A 167 2.25 15.40 5.84
CA GLU A 167 0.86 15.85 5.98
C GLU A 167 -0.11 14.96 5.18
N LYS A 168 0.25 14.61 3.94
CA LYS A 168 -0.53 13.66 3.12
C LYS A 168 -0.62 12.28 3.77
N LEU A 169 0.47 11.77 4.34
CA LEU A 169 0.47 10.51 5.07
C LEU A 169 -0.45 10.57 6.29
N ASN A 170 -0.35 11.64 7.08
CA ASN A 170 -1.22 11.83 8.26
C ASN A 170 -2.70 11.88 7.86
N ALA A 171 -3.03 12.57 6.76
CA ALA A 171 -4.39 12.61 6.23
C ALA A 171 -4.89 11.22 5.76
N CYS A 172 -4.03 10.44 5.09
CA CYS A 172 -4.34 9.07 4.71
C CYS A 172 -4.56 8.17 5.94
N SER A 173 -3.70 8.24 6.94
CA SER A 173 -3.85 7.49 8.20
C SER A 173 -5.14 7.86 8.93
N GLY A 174 -5.51 9.15 8.97
CA GLY A 174 -6.78 9.59 9.54
C GLY A 174 -8.00 9.05 8.78
N ARG A 175 -7.96 9.05 7.45
CA ARG A 175 -9.02 8.46 6.61
C ARG A 175 -9.13 6.95 6.80
N LEU A 176 -8.01 6.25 6.93
CA LEU A 176 -7.97 4.82 7.19
C LEU A 176 -8.61 4.50 8.55
N GLY A 177 -8.21 5.19 9.62
CA GLY A 177 -8.80 5.00 10.94
C GLY A 177 -10.30 5.29 10.96
N TRP A 178 -10.76 6.31 10.23
CA TRP A 178 -12.20 6.58 10.07
C TRP A 178 -12.94 5.45 9.34
N ALA A 179 -12.34 4.91 8.27
CA ALA A 179 -12.92 3.79 7.53
C ALA A 179 -12.96 2.50 8.38
N GLU A 180 -11.92 2.22 9.15
CA GLU A 180 -11.88 1.11 10.11
C GLU A 180 -12.97 1.25 11.16
N GLN A 181 -13.18 2.46 11.71
CA GLN A 181 -14.27 2.71 12.65
C GLN A 181 -15.64 2.49 12.01
N LYS A 182 -15.83 2.94 10.76
CA LYS A 182 -17.07 2.70 10.02
C LYS A 182 -17.30 1.22 9.76
N LEU A 183 -16.26 0.47 9.41
CA LEU A 183 -16.34 -0.98 9.24
C LEU A 183 -16.78 -1.64 10.55
N ALA A 184 -16.17 -1.31 11.68
CA ALA A 184 -16.55 -1.83 12.98
C ALA A 184 -18.01 -1.51 13.34
N THR A 185 -18.52 -0.32 12.99
CA THR A 185 -19.96 -0.01 13.19
C THR A 185 -20.88 -0.84 12.30
N VAL A 186 -20.48 -1.12 11.07
CA VAL A 186 -21.26 -1.97 10.15
C VAL A 186 -21.27 -3.42 10.64
N ASP A 187 -20.14 -3.93 11.12
CA ASP A 187 -20.04 -5.27 11.70
C ASP A 187 -20.94 -5.42 12.94
N GLN A 188 -20.99 -4.40 13.80
CA GLN A 188 -21.90 -4.39 14.94
C GLN A 188 -23.38 -4.41 14.50
N LEU A 189 -23.74 -3.57 13.53
CA LEU A 189 -25.11 -3.55 12.99
C LEU A 189 -25.50 -4.90 12.36
N LEU A 190 -24.57 -5.56 11.66
CA LEU A 190 -24.79 -6.90 11.12
C LEU A 190 -24.98 -7.95 12.21
N ALA A 191 -24.20 -7.88 13.29
CA ALA A 191 -24.37 -8.76 14.45
C ALA A 191 -25.75 -8.55 15.13
N ASP A 192 -26.16 -7.30 15.31
CA ASP A 192 -27.45 -6.95 15.90
C ASP A 192 -28.63 -7.40 15.02
N LEU A 193 -28.50 -7.25 13.70
CA LEU A 193 -29.53 -7.66 12.73
C LEU A 193 -29.64 -9.19 12.65
N LYS A 194 -28.51 -9.90 12.69
CA LYS A 194 -28.49 -11.36 12.80
C LYS A 194 -29.16 -11.84 14.09
N LYS A 195 -28.86 -11.21 15.23
CA LYS A 195 -29.51 -11.51 16.50
C LYS A 195 -31.01 -11.26 16.44
N SER A 196 -31.44 -10.12 15.90
CA SER A 196 -32.86 -9.81 15.70
C SER A 196 -33.56 -10.82 14.80
N GLN A 197 -32.88 -11.36 13.78
CA GLN A 197 -33.42 -12.40 12.91
C GLN A 197 -33.56 -13.74 13.65
N GLU A 198 -32.58 -14.12 14.45
CA GLU A 198 -32.63 -15.32 15.29
C GLU A 198 -33.77 -15.23 16.33
N ASP A 199 -33.91 -14.08 16.99
CA ASP A 199 -35.01 -13.82 17.94
C ASP A 199 -36.37 -13.85 17.25
N ALA A 200 -36.50 -13.25 16.05
CA ALA A 200 -37.73 -13.29 15.27
C ALA A 200 -38.07 -14.70 14.77
N ALA A 201 -37.07 -15.49 14.36
CA ALA A 201 -37.26 -16.88 13.97
C ALA A 201 -37.69 -17.73 15.16
N ALA A 202 -37.10 -17.53 16.35
CA ALA A 202 -37.51 -18.20 17.58
C ALA A 202 -38.96 -17.83 17.96
N ALA A 203 -39.33 -16.55 17.87
CA ALA A 203 -40.70 -16.09 18.10
C ALA A 203 -41.70 -16.68 17.10
N ALA A 204 -41.34 -16.79 15.81
CA ALA A 204 -42.17 -17.40 14.78
C ALA A 204 -42.38 -18.91 15.02
N VAL A 205 -41.34 -19.65 15.45
CA VAL A 205 -41.46 -21.06 15.83
C VAL A 205 -42.34 -21.24 17.07
N ALA A 206 -42.21 -20.34 18.06
CA ALA A 206 -43.07 -20.33 19.24
C ALA A 206 -44.55 -20.02 18.87
N ALA A 207 -44.79 -19.08 17.94
CA ALA A 207 -46.13 -18.76 17.44
C ALA A 207 -46.72 -19.86 16.52
N ALA A 208 -45.90 -20.60 15.78
CA ALA A 208 -46.35 -21.79 15.06
C ALA A 208 -46.73 -22.93 16.02
N SER A 209 -46.19 -22.93 17.24
CA SER A 209 -46.54 -23.89 18.30
C SER A 209 -47.78 -23.48 19.11
N THR A 210 -48.37 -22.29 18.84
CA THR A 210 -49.67 -21.92 19.40
C THR A 210 -50.83 -22.58 18.63
N PRO A 211 -51.97 -22.90 19.28
CA PRO A 211 -53.00 -23.86 18.82
C PRO A 211 -53.84 -23.42 17.60
N ALA A 212 -53.43 -22.39 16.86
CA ALA A 212 -54.11 -21.96 15.64
C ALA A 212 -53.91 -22.94 14.47
N ILE A 213 -52.76 -23.64 14.41
CA ILE A 213 -52.47 -24.64 13.36
C ILE A 213 -53.30 -25.93 13.55
N THR A 214 -53.72 -26.23 14.78
CA THR A 214 -54.61 -27.37 15.06
C THR A 214 -55.98 -27.17 14.43
N VAL A 215 -56.50 -25.94 14.41
CA VAL A 215 -57.82 -25.63 13.83
C VAL A 215 -57.82 -25.86 12.32
N SER A 216 -56.75 -25.51 11.60
CA SER A 216 -56.66 -25.73 10.15
C SER A 216 -56.60 -27.21 9.74
N ASN A 217 -56.07 -28.08 10.59
CA ASN A 217 -56.04 -29.52 10.30
C ASN A 217 -57.41 -30.18 10.53
N THR A 218 -58.16 -29.76 11.56
CA THR A 218 -59.52 -30.26 11.80
C THR A 218 -60.48 -29.91 10.66
N TYR A 219 -60.42 -28.67 10.16
CA TYR A 219 -61.23 -28.26 8.99
C TYR A 219 -60.89 -29.06 7.72
N ASN A 220 -59.65 -29.52 7.57
CA ASN A 220 -59.27 -30.32 6.40
C ASN A 220 -59.80 -31.76 6.47
N GLU A 221 -59.84 -32.34 7.67
CA GLU A 221 -60.44 -33.65 7.89
C GLU A 221 -61.96 -33.62 7.70
N ASP A 222 -62.63 -32.58 8.22
CA ASP A 222 -64.08 -32.40 8.03
C ASP A 222 -64.48 -32.15 6.57
N VAL A 223 -63.64 -31.45 5.79
CA VAL A 223 -63.86 -31.28 4.35
C VAL A 223 -63.64 -32.58 3.59
N ALA A 224 -62.69 -33.41 4.02
CA ALA A 224 -62.43 -34.71 3.41
C ALA A 224 -63.57 -35.70 3.67
N THR A 225 -64.09 -35.76 4.89
CA THR A 225 -65.25 -36.60 5.24
C THR A 225 -66.51 -36.15 4.50
N MET A 226 -66.78 -34.85 4.46
CA MET A 226 -67.93 -34.30 3.73
C MET A 226 -67.86 -34.60 2.23
N LYS A 227 -66.66 -34.58 1.63
CA LYS A 227 -66.47 -34.95 0.23
C LYS A 227 -66.83 -36.43 -0.02
N GLU A 228 -66.46 -37.32 0.90
CA GLU A 228 -66.79 -38.74 0.80
C GLU A 228 -68.29 -38.98 0.93
N GLU A 229 -68.94 -38.33 1.90
CA GLU A 229 -70.41 -38.40 2.07
C GLU A 229 -71.15 -37.92 0.81
N VAL A 230 -70.68 -36.84 0.18
CA VAL A 230 -71.25 -36.33 -1.08
C VAL A 230 -71.11 -37.34 -2.22
N ASN A 231 -69.97 -38.04 -2.32
CA ASN A 231 -69.79 -39.07 -3.34
C ASN A 231 -70.75 -40.25 -3.12
N ILE A 232 -70.88 -40.73 -1.88
CA ILE A 232 -71.83 -41.79 -1.51
C ILE A 232 -73.26 -41.40 -1.90
N LEU A 233 -73.66 -40.15 -1.61
CA LEU A 233 -74.98 -39.64 -2.00
C LEU A 233 -75.18 -39.57 -3.51
N PHE A 234 -74.12 -39.32 -4.30
CA PHE A 234 -74.20 -39.37 -5.75
C PHE A 234 -74.38 -40.79 -6.27
N ASP A 235 -73.66 -41.77 -5.70
CA ASP A 235 -73.81 -43.18 -6.06
C ASP A 235 -75.22 -43.71 -5.70
N ASP A 236 -75.72 -43.36 -4.51
CA ASP A 236 -77.08 -43.70 -4.08
C ASP A 236 -78.14 -43.09 -4.99
N ARG A 237 -77.98 -41.82 -5.38
CA ARG A 237 -78.89 -41.15 -6.33
C ARG A 237 -78.91 -41.89 -7.67
N ASP A 238 -77.75 -42.25 -8.20
CA ASP A 238 -77.65 -42.91 -9.49
C ASP A 238 -78.22 -44.34 -9.43
N GLY A 239 -78.04 -45.03 -8.30
CA GLY A 239 -78.70 -46.30 -7.98
C GLY A 239 -80.23 -46.19 -7.96
N ILE A 240 -80.78 -45.16 -7.29
CA ILE A 240 -82.22 -44.89 -7.24
C ILE A 240 -82.76 -44.59 -8.65
N ILE A 241 -82.04 -43.80 -9.45
CA ILE A 241 -82.44 -43.50 -10.84
C ILE A 241 -82.51 -44.78 -11.67
N SER A 242 -81.55 -45.70 -11.50
CA SER A 242 -81.57 -47.01 -12.16
C SER A 242 -82.79 -47.83 -11.74
N MET A 243 -83.08 -47.90 -10.44
CA MET A 243 -84.24 -48.61 -9.91
C MET A 243 -85.57 -48.03 -10.44
N ILE A 244 -85.68 -46.70 -10.54
CA ILE A 244 -86.86 -46.03 -11.13
C ILE A 244 -87.03 -46.42 -12.60
N LYS A 245 -85.93 -46.50 -13.37
CA LYS A 245 -85.99 -46.94 -14.77
C LYS A 245 -86.51 -48.37 -14.87
N GLU A 246 -86.03 -49.27 -14.03
CA GLU A 246 -86.47 -50.67 -13.99
C GLU A 246 -87.96 -50.78 -13.60
N VAL A 247 -88.39 -50.07 -12.56
CA VAL A 247 -89.81 -50.02 -12.15
C VAL A 247 -90.67 -49.48 -13.29
N LYS A 248 -90.24 -48.44 -13.99
CA LYS A 248 -90.96 -47.89 -15.14
C LYS A 248 -91.08 -48.91 -16.28
N GLU A 249 -90.02 -49.67 -16.57
CA GLU A 249 -90.08 -50.74 -17.55
C GLU A 249 -91.03 -51.87 -17.13
N ASN A 250 -90.98 -52.28 -15.86
CA ASN A 250 -91.89 -53.28 -15.31
C ASN A 250 -93.35 -52.83 -15.35
N VAL A 251 -93.63 -51.55 -15.04
CA VAL A 251 -94.96 -50.95 -15.20
C VAL A 251 -95.40 -50.97 -16.66
N ALA A 252 -94.53 -50.63 -17.61
CA ALA A 252 -94.85 -50.69 -19.03
C ALA A 252 -95.14 -52.14 -19.50
N ARG A 253 -94.38 -53.13 -19.00
CA ARG A 253 -94.65 -54.55 -19.25
C ARG A 253 -95.99 -55.00 -18.66
N LEU A 254 -96.31 -54.60 -17.43
CA LEU A 254 -97.59 -54.87 -16.80
C LEU A 254 -98.75 -54.22 -17.57
N ASP A 255 -98.61 -52.98 -18.01
CA ASP A 255 -99.61 -52.28 -18.84
C ASP A 255 -99.83 -53.01 -20.19
N SER A 256 -98.75 -53.49 -20.83
CA SER A 256 -98.83 -54.32 -22.03
C SER A 256 -99.57 -55.64 -21.77
N ASN A 257 -99.26 -56.33 -20.67
CA ASN A 257 -99.96 -57.55 -20.27
C ASN A 257 -101.45 -57.30 -20.00
N ILE A 258 -101.80 -56.19 -19.33
CA ILE A 258 -103.21 -55.80 -19.10
C ILE A 258 -103.94 -55.53 -20.41
N LYS A 259 -103.29 -54.83 -21.37
CA LYS A 259 -103.84 -54.61 -22.71
C LYS A 259 -104.07 -55.92 -23.45
N GLN A 260 -103.11 -56.85 -23.41
CA GLN A 260 -103.26 -58.19 -24.01
C GLN A 260 -104.41 -58.98 -23.38
N LEU A 261 -104.54 -58.99 -22.04
CA LEU A 261 -105.64 -59.63 -21.33
C LEU A 261 -107.00 -59.02 -21.68
N THR A 262 -107.07 -57.70 -21.86
CA THR A 262 -108.30 -56.99 -22.27
C THR A 262 -108.73 -57.37 -23.69
N ILE A 263 -107.77 -57.53 -24.61
CA ILE A 263 -108.01 -58.01 -25.98
C ILE A 263 -108.44 -59.50 -25.98
N GLN A 264 -107.84 -60.33 -25.13
CA GLN A 264 -108.20 -61.74 -25.01
C GLN A 264 -109.62 -61.94 -24.47
N ARG A 265 -110.07 -61.05 -23.58
CA ARG A 265 -111.44 -61.03 -23.03
C ARG A 265 -112.50 -60.54 -24.01
N SER A 266 -112.09 -59.83 -25.08
CA SER A 266 -113.00 -59.35 -26.14
C SER A 266 -113.00 -60.24 -27.39
N SER A 267 -112.17 -61.29 -27.44
CA SER A 267 -112.00 -62.18 -28.61
C SER A 267 -112.00 -63.69 -28.26
N THR A 268 -112.84 -64.13 -27.32
CA THR A 268 -113.07 -65.57 -27.08
C THR A 268 -114.56 -65.92 -26.95
N ASN A 269 -115.24 -65.89 -28.10
CA ASN A 269 -116.43 -66.72 -28.36
C ASN A 269 -115.94 -68.11 -28.80
N SER A 270 -116.08 -69.15 -27.95
CA SER A 270 -116.41 -70.52 -28.39
C SER A 270 -116.48 -71.54 -27.24
N SER A 271 -117.72 -71.97 -26.98
CA SER A 271 -118.22 -73.29 -26.54
C SER A 271 -118.04 -73.78 -25.09
N PRO A 272 -119.08 -74.43 -24.51
CA PRO A 272 -119.23 -74.63 -23.07
C PRO A 272 -118.46 -75.85 -22.55
N ALA A 273 -117.94 -75.73 -21.33
CA ALA A 273 -117.26 -76.80 -20.61
C ALA A 273 -118.23 -77.92 -20.20
N SER A 274 -117.87 -79.15 -20.56
CA SER A 274 -118.55 -80.41 -20.24
C SER A 274 -118.71 -80.62 -18.72
N THR A 275 -119.94 -80.64 -18.23
CA THR A 275 -120.29 -80.97 -16.83
C THR A 275 -120.35 -82.49 -16.60
N HIS A 276 -119.68 -82.99 -15.56
CA HIS A 276 -119.75 -84.38 -15.12
C HIS A 276 -120.97 -84.58 -14.19
N ARG A 277 -121.84 -85.56 -14.49
CA ARG A 277 -123.10 -85.83 -13.76
C ARG A 277 -122.90 -86.93 -12.72
N ILE A 278 -123.30 -86.69 -11.46
CA ILE A 278 -123.29 -87.69 -10.38
C ILE A 278 -124.75 -87.98 -9.98
N PRO A 279 -125.24 -89.22 -10.11
CA PRO A 279 -126.59 -89.58 -9.66
C PRO A 279 -126.62 -89.76 -8.14
N ILE A 280 -127.50 -89.03 -7.45
CA ILE A 280 -127.76 -89.17 -6.01
C ILE A 280 -129.25 -89.51 -5.82
N LYS A 281 -129.56 -90.57 -5.06
CA LYS A 281 -130.94 -90.93 -4.68
C LYS A 281 -131.35 -90.19 -3.41
N ASN A 282 -132.52 -89.54 -3.43
CA ASN A 282 -133.15 -89.02 -2.21
C ASN A 282 -133.93 -90.15 -1.49
N GLN A 283 -134.22 -89.99 -0.20
CA GLN A 283 -134.82 -90.99 0.71
C GLN A 283 -136.21 -91.51 0.27
N ASN A 284 -136.85 -90.86 -0.72
CA ASN A 284 -138.13 -91.30 -1.29
C ASN A 284 -138.00 -91.97 -2.68
N GLY A 285 -136.79 -92.36 -3.10
CA GLY A 285 -136.56 -93.23 -4.26
C GLY A 285 -136.43 -92.55 -5.63
N GLU A 286 -136.66 -91.24 -5.74
CA GLU A 286 -136.41 -90.47 -6.97
C GLU A 286 -134.94 -90.00 -7.08
N LEU A 287 -134.37 -90.13 -8.28
CA LEU A 287 -133.00 -89.75 -8.63
C LEU A 287 -132.94 -88.25 -8.98
N ILE A 288 -132.08 -87.48 -8.32
CA ILE A 288 -131.82 -86.08 -8.66
C ILE A 288 -130.36 -85.95 -9.12
N GLU A 289 -130.15 -85.29 -10.27
CA GLU A 289 -128.82 -85.13 -10.89
C GLU A 289 -128.21 -83.75 -10.56
N LEU A 290 -127.00 -83.75 -9.96
CA LEU A 290 -126.22 -82.54 -9.66
C LEU A 290 -124.98 -82.46 -10.57
N SER A 291 -124.79 -81.31 -11.23
CA SER A 291 -123.66 -81.03 -12.14
C SER A 291 -122.62 -80.10 -11.48
N VAL A 292 -121.35 -80.52 -11.40
CA VAL A 292 -120.25 -79.71 -10.84
C VAL A 292 -119.08 -79.56 -11.84
N PRO A 293 -118.57 -78.34 -12.12
CA PRO A 293 -117.42 -78.12 -13.02
C PRO A 293 -116.06 -78.45 -12.37
N LYS A 294 -115.13 -79.07 -13.12
CA LYS A 294 -113.77 -79.37 -12.65
C LYS A 294 -112.76 -78.29 -13.09
N GLY A 295 -112.11 -77.64 -12.12
CA GLY A 295 -111.01 -76.70 -12.32
C GLY A 295 -109.63 -77.33 -12.14
N SER A 296 -108.70 -76.91 -13.00
CA SER A 296 -107.37 -77.44 -13.30
C SER A 296 -106.30 -77.22 -12.21
N SER A 297 -105.43 -78.23 -12.00
CA SER A 297 -104.26 -78.20 -11.11
C SER A 297 -103.09 -77.40 -11.70
N PHE A 298 -102.54 -76.44 -10.95
CA PHE A 298 -101.27 -75.77 -11.26
C PHE A 298 -100.16 -76.35 -10.38
N GLY A 299 -99.14 -76.95 -10.99
CA GLY A 299 -97.88 -77.29 -10.34
C GLY A 299 -96.87 -76.15 -10.54
N ILE A 300 -96.31 -75.63 -9.45
CA ILE A 300 -95.15 -74.72 -9.48
C ILE A 300 -94.03 -75.32 -8.63
N LYS A 301 -92.90 -75.57 -9.30
CA LYS A 301 -91.64 -76.10 -8.78
C LYS A 301 -91.06 -75.23 -7.67
N GLU A 302 -90.70 -75.85 -6.54
CA GLU A 302 -89.77 -75.32 -5.56
C GLU A 302 -88.36 -75.15 -6.17
N ASN A 303 -87.79 -73.95 -6.08
CA ASN A 303 -86.36 -73.68 -6.21
C ASN A 303 -85.86 -73.19 -4.84
N ARG A 304 -85.53 -74.13 -3.94
CA ARG A 304 -84.82 -73.83 -2.69
C ARG A 304 -83.32 -73.97 -2.93
N GLY A 305 -82.62 -72.84 -3.08
CA GLY A 305 -81.17 -72.77 -2.87
C GLY A 305 -80.87 -72.77 -1.36
N PRO A 306 -79.71 -73.27 -0.90
CA PRO A 306 -79.41 -73.43 0.52
C PRO A 306 -79.23 -72.08 1.22
N VAL A 307 -79.82 -71.98 2.41
CA VAL A 307 -79.74 -70.86 3.35
C VAL A 307 -78.31 -70.71 3.85
N GLN A 308 -77.64 -69.60 3.50
CA GLN A 308 -76.39 -69.19 4.16
C GLN A 308 -76.74 -68.56 5.51
N SER A 309 -76.35 -69.23 6.60
CA SER A 309 -76.39 -68.68 7.94
C SER A 309 -75.25 -67.68 8.15
N PHE A 310 -75.58 -66.59 8.84
CA PHE A 310 -74.71 -65.47 9.17
C PHE A 310 -73.63 -65.89 10.18
N GLN A 311 -72.35 -65.70 9.87
CA GLN A 311 -71.25 -65.71 10.84
C GLN A 311 -70.67 -64.30 10.96
N PRO A 312 -70.76 -63.63 12.12
CA PRO A 312 -70.13 -62.32 12.33
C PRO A 312 -68.60 -62.44 12.25
N GLY A 313 -67.95 -61.60 11.43
CA GLY A 313 -66.50 -61.34 11.55
C GLY A 313 -65.57 -61.66 10.38
N LYS A 314 -66.02 -61.71 9.11
CA LYS A 314 -65.09 -61.71 7.96
C LYS A 314 -65.49 -60.72 6.85
N PRO A 315 -64.56 -59.88 6.36
CA PRO A 315 -64.80 -58.99 5.23
C PRO A 315 -64.83 -59.77 3.91
N TRP A 316 -65.73 -59.36 3.01
CA TRP A 316 -65.82 -59.86 1.65
C TRP A 316 -64.66 -59.31 0.84
N GLY A 317 -63.81 -60.20 0.32
CA GLY A 317 -62.81 -59.86 -0.68
C GLY A 317 -63.10 -60.61 -1.96
N VAL A 318 -63.55 -59.90 -2.99
CA VAL A 318 -63.06 -59.91 -4.38
C VAL A 318 -63.31 -58.52 -4.95
#